data_AF-A0A1B6IQV6-F1
#
_entry.id   AF-A0A1B6IQV6-F1
#
_cell.length_a   1.000
_cell.length_b   1.000
_cell.length_c   1.000
_cell.angle_alpha   90.00
_cell.angle_beta   90.00
_cell.angle_gamma   90.00
#
_symmetry.space_group_name_H-M   'P 1'
#
loop_
_entity.id
_entity.type
_entity.pdbx_description
1 polymer ?
#
loop_
_entity_poly.entity_id
_entity_poly.type
_entity_poly.pdbx_seq_one_letter_code
_entity_poly.pdbx_strand_id
1 'polypeptide(L)'
;PRPMPRKLTSTSSVTSDTEPPQRTKPVTNEEFQAMIPARFLPNREQSASEPTTLVTLTIKKPDHNLPNGIEFPEAPTTLGKVTETITKSTLTETVVTRVTDNQLVAPVIIEDVTLVKSGGSLGF
;
A
#
# COMPACT_ATOMS: atom_id res chain seq x y z
N PRO A 1 36.34 10.73 43.72
CA PRO A 1 36.66 11.33 42.40
C PRO A 1 35.40 11.92 41.76
N ARG A 2 35.30 13.25 41.67
CA ARG A 2 34.14 13.95 41.06
C ARG A 2 34.38 14.07 39.54
N PRO A 3 33.37 13.86 38.68
CA PRO A 3 33.52 14.02 37.24
C PRO A 3 33.63 15.52 36.86
N MET A 4 34.53 15.82 35.92
CA MET A 4 34.79 17.18 35.42
C MET A 4 33.62 17.74 34.59
N PRO A 5 33.46 19.09 34.52
CA PRO A 5 32.34 19.74 33.83
C PRO A 5 32.49 19.74 32.30
N ARG A 6 31.33 19.64 31.63
CA ARG A 6 31.15 19.72 30.16
C ARG A 6 31.65 21.05 29.61
N LYS A 7 32.49 21.01 28.57
CA LYS A 7 32.79 22.17 27.73
C LYS A 7 31.83 22.17 26.54
N LEU A 8 30.74 22.93 26.66
CA LEU A 8 29.90 23.33 25.54
C LEU A 8 30.59 24.49 24.82
N THR A 9 31.29 24.21 23.72
CA THR A 9 31.62 25.20 22.68
C THR A 9 30.63 24.90 21.56
N SER A 10 29.51 25.62 21.50
CA SER A 10 29.33 26.93 20.85
C SER A 10 29.46 26.84 19.33
N THR A 11 28.28 26.80 18.70
CA THR A 11 27.93 27.50 17.46
C THR A 11 28.89 27.32 16.28
N SER A 12 28.63 26.28 15.49
CA SER A 12 28.72 26.42 14.03
C SER A 12 27.32 26.82 13.56
N SER A 13 27.20 28.09 13.21
CA SER A 13 26.08 28.72 12.53
C SER A 13 25.41 27.77 11.54
N VAL A 14 24.11 27.58 11.71
CA VAL A 14 23.18 27.33 10.60
C VAL A 14 23.31 28.51 9.65
N THR A 15 24.24 28.42 8.70
CA THR A 15 24.19 29.26 7.52
C THR A 15 23.03 28.73 6.71
N SER A 16 21.90 29.41 6.88
CA SER A 16 20.79 29.43 5.93
C SER A 16 21.34 29.98 4.61
N ASP A 17 22.08 29.15 3.86
CA ASP A 17 22.25 29.41 2.45
C ASP A 17 20.96 28.91 1.81
N THR A 18 20.11 29.88 1.47
CA THR A 18 18.96 29.70 0.59
C THR A 18 19.53 29.36 -0.79
N GLU A 19 20.06 28.15 -0.94
CA GLU A 19 20.23 27.58 -2.26
C GLU A 19 18.80 27.28 -2.75
N PRO A 20 18.38 27.76 -3.94
CA PRO A 20 17.13 27.31 -4.52
C PRO A 20 17.13 25.77 -4.49
N PRO A 21 15.99 25.10 -4.22
CA PRO A 21 15.95 23.64 -4.24
C PRO A 21 16.53 23.23 -5.59
N GLN A 22 17.76 22.69 -5.60
CA GLN A 22 18.38 22.24 -6.83
C GLN A 22 17.36 21.28 -7.39
N ARG A 23 16.77 21.64 -8.54
CA ARG A 23 15.95 20.71 -9.29
C ARG A 23 16.86 19.52 -9.50
N THR A 24 16.61 18.46 -8.75
CA THR A 24 17.42 17.25 -8.75
C THR A 24 17.47 16.85 -10.21
N LYS A 25 18.66 16.94 -10.81
CA LYS A 25 18.85 16.46 -12.16
C LYS A 25 18.29 15.03 -12.20
N PRO A 26 17.62 14.62 -13.29
CA PRO A 26 17.22 13.23 -13.42
C PRO A 26 18.46 12.36 -13.17
N VAL A 27 18.40 11.55 -12.10
CA VAL A 27 19.53 10.74 -11.67
C VAL A 27 19.80 9.72 -12.77
N THR A 28 21.03 9.70 -13.27
CA THR A 28 21.46 8.71 -14.25
C THR A 28 21.58 7.34 -13.57
N ASN A 29 21.43 6.26 -14.34
CA ASN A 29 21.54 4.91 -13.78
C ASN A 29 22.88 4.70 -13.03
N GLU A 30 23.97 5.24 -13.54
CA GLU A 30 25.29 5.17 -12.88
C GLU A 30 25.30 5.86 -11.51
N GLU A 31 24.74 7.06 -11.44
CA GLU A 31 24.66 7.83 -10.19
C GLU A 31 23.74 7.15 -9.17
N PHE A 32 22.63 6.56 -9.61
CA PHE A 32 21.78 5.74 -8.74
C PHE A 32 22.53 4.52 -8.19
N GLN A 33 23.29 3.81 -9.02
CA GLN A 33 24.12 2.68 -8.59
C GLN A 33 25.20 3.10 -7.58
N ALA A 34 25.79 4.29 -7.76
CA ALA A 34 26.75 4.87 -6.83
C ALA A 34 26.12 5.26 -5.48
N MET A 35 24.81 5.50 -5.44
CA MET A 35 24.06 5.76 -4.20
C MET A 35 23.66 4.48 -3.45
N ILE A 36 23.75 3.29 -4.07
CA ILE A 36 23.38 2.02 -3.42
C ILE A 36 24.47 1.64 -2.40
N PRO A 37 24.15 1.50 -1.10
CA PRO A 37 25.14 1.05 -0.12
C PRO A 37 25.66 -0.34 -0.45
N ALA A 38 26.96 -0.60 -0.23
CA ALA A 38 27.63 -1.83 -0.64
C ALA A 38 26.95 -3.14 -0.20
N ARG A 39 26.24 -3.12 0.92
CA ARG A 39 25.44 -4.25 1.45
C ARG A 39 24.23 -4.64 0.59
N PHE A 40 23.77 -3.75 -0.28
CA PHE A 40 22.66 -4.00 -1.22
C PHE A 40 23.15 -4.30 -2.64
N LEU A 41 24.43 -4.09 -2.92
CA LEU A 41 25.04 -4.52 -4.18
C LEU A 41 25.18 -6.05 -4.14
N PRO A 42 24.82 -6.76 -5.22
CA PRO A 42 25.00 -8.20 -5.29
C PRO A 42 26.50 -8.50 -5.24
N ASN A 43 26.93 -9.24 -4.21
CA ASN A 43 28.32 -9.65 -4.07
C ASN A 43 28.67 -10.58 -5.25
N ARG A 44 29.41 -10.07 -6.23
CA ARG A 44 29.78 -10.80 -7.45
C ARG A 44 30.66 -12.04 -7.17
N GLU A 45 31.17 -12.15 -5.94
CA GLU A 45 32.09 -13.20 -5.49
C GLU A 45 31.45 -14.24 -4.54
N GLN A 46 30.18 -14.10 -4.15
CA GLN A 46 29.52 -15.07 -3.24
C GLN A 46 28.52 -15.97 -3.98
N SER A 47 29.06 -16.83 -4.83
CA SER A 47 28.46 -18.15 -5.01
C SER A 47 28.73 -18.98 -3.74
N ALA A 48 27.64 -19.35 -3.07
CA ALA A 48 27.54 -20.25 -1.91
C ALA A 48 27.57 -19.61 -0.50
N SER A 49 26.49 -19.90 0.22
CA SER A 49 26.36 -19.99 1.68
C SER A 49 26.32 -18.72 2.54
N GLU A 50 25.26 -17.90 2.40
CA GLU A 50 24.62 -17.34 3.61
C GLU A 50 23.10 -17.59 3.53
N PRO A 51 22.43 -17.93 4.64
CA PRO A 51 21.00 -18.09 4.66
C PRO A 51 20.37 -16.73 4.42
N THR A 52 19.90 -16.49 3.19
CA THR A 52 18.94 -15.44 2.93
C THR A 52 17.74 -15.73 3.81
N THR A 53 17.55 -14.94 4.86
CA THR A 53 16.38 -15.03 5.73
C THR A 53 15.15 -14.71 4.87
N LEU A 54 14.56 -15.75 4.27
CA LEU A 54 13.36 -15.66 3.47
C LEU A 54 12.20 -15.40 4.42
N VAL A 55 11.89 -14.11 4.63
CA VAL A 55 10.72 -13.67 5.38
C VAL A 55 9.49 -13.92 4.51
N THR A 56 8.83 -15.04 4.74
CA THR A 56 7.58 -15.36 4.04
C THR A 56 6.43 -14.66 4.76
N LEU A 57 5.93 -13.58 4.17
CA LEU A 57 4.76 -12.85 4.68
C LEU A 57 3.49 -13.55 4.20
N THR A 58 2.74 -14.17 5.12
CA THR A 58 1.40 -14.70 4.80
C THR A 58 0.35 -13.70 5.29
N ILE A 59 -0.23 -12.92 4.38
CA ILE A 59 -1.30 -11.97 4.69
C ILE A 59 -2.63 -12.73 4.59
N LYS A 60 -3.19 -13.14 5.73
CA LYS A 60 -4.57 -13.65 5.79
C LYS A 60 -5.54 -12.48 5.80
N LYS A 61 -6.71 -12.64 5.15
CA LYS A 61 -7.83 -11.72 5.37
C LYS A 61 -8.12 -11.66 6.87
N PRO A 62 -8.28 -10.47 7.48
CA PRO A 62 -8.61 -10.36 8.90
C PRO A 62 -9.90 -11.13 9.18
N ASP A 63 -9.89 -12.04 10.16
CA ASP A 63 -11.12 -12.67 10.64
C ASP A 63 -12.01 -11.60 11.26
N HIS A 64 -13.21 -11.43 10.71
CA HIS A 64 -14.19 -10.42 11.13
C HIS A 64 -14.64 -10.62 12.60
N ASN A 65 -14.45 -11.81 13.16
CA ASN A 65 -14.84 -12.15 14.54
C ASN A 65 -13.72 -11.96 15.58
N LEU A 66 -12.58 -11.36 15.22
CA LEU A 66 -11.53 -11.08 16.19
C LEU A 66 -11.85 -9.79 16.96
N PRO A 67 -11.75 -9.78 18.31
CA PRO A 67 -12.04 -8.60 19.14
C PRO A 67 -11.10 -7.40 18.87
N ASN A 68 -9.97 -7.64 18.17
CA ASN A 68 -9.02 -6.63 17.69
C ASN A 68 -8.80 -6.73 16.16
N GLY A 69 -9.76 -7.30 15.43
CA GLY A 69 -9.71 -7.39 13.98
C GLY A 69 -9.79 -5.99 13.34
N ILE A 70 -9.12 -5.80 12.20
CA ILE A 70 -9.28 -4.58 11.41
C ILE A 70 -10.70 -4.61 10.84
N GLU A 71 -11.62 -3.91 11.51
CA GLU A 71 -12.97 -3.71 11.01
C GLU A 71 -12.94 -2.61 9.95
N PHE A 72 -13.22 -2.99 8.71
CA PHE A 72 -13.42 -2.01 7.65
C PHE A 72 -14.85 -1.49 7.74
N PRO A 73 -15.07 -0.19 7.52
CA PRO A 73 -16.43 0.33 7.39
C PRO A 73 -17.15 -0.38 6.23
N GLU A 74 -18.47 -0.46 6.33
CA GLU A 74 -19.30 -1.04 5.27
C GLU A 74 -19.03 -0.36 3.92
N ALA A 75 -19.24 -1.12 2.84
CA ALA A 75 -19.10 -0.55 1.51
C ALA A 75 -20.15 0.56 1.28
N PRO A 76 -19.77 1.71 0.71
CA PRO A 76 -20.73 2.75 0.37
C PRO A 76 -21.79 2.17 -0.58
N THR A 77 -23.06 2.45 -0.30
CA THR A 77 -24.20 2.03 -1.14
C THR A 77 -24.80 3.20 -1.94
N THR A 78 -24.35 4.42 -1.68
CA THR A 78 -24.74 5.62 -2.43
C THR A 78 -24.34 5.46 -3.89
N LEU A 79 -25.28 5.74 -4.80
CA LEU A 79 -25.06 5.72 -6.24
C LEU A 79 -24.02 6.78 -6.67
N GLY A 80 -23.28 6.46 -7.73
CA GLY A 80 -22.18 7.26 -8.24
C GLY A 80 -20.91 7.09 -7.44
N LYS A 81 -20.01 8.08 -7.58
CA LYS A 81 -18.65 8.04 -7.03
C LYS A 81 -18.61 8.50 -5.58
N VAL A 82 -18.20 7.61 -4.68
CA VAL A 82 -17.90 7.88 -3.28
C VAL A 82 -16.38 7.80 -3.05
N THR A 83 -15.82 8.79 -2.36
CA THR A 83 -14.40 8.83 -1.97
C THR A 83 -14.28 8.91 -0.45
N GLU A 84 -13.60 7.95 0.15
CA GLU A 84 -13.44 7.82 1.60
C GLU A 84 -11.98 7.77 2.00
N THR A 85 -11.66 8.35 3.15
CA THR A 85 -10.33 8.28 3.76
C THR A 85 -10.36 7.28 4.90
N ILE A 86 -9.59 6.21 4.77
CA ILE A 86 -9.48 5.14 5.76
C ILE A 86 -8.15 5.29 6.49
N THR A 87 -8.20 5.64 7.77
CA THR A 87 -7.03 5.67 8.65
C THR A 87 -6.90 4.33 9.37
N LYS A 88 -5.74 3.69 9.24
CA LYS A 88 -5.42 2.42 9.88
C LYS A 88 -4.25 2.61 10.84
N SER A 89 -4.53 2.53 12.14
CA SER A 89 -3.54 2.66 13.22
C SER A 89 -3.10 1.26 13.66
N THR A 90 -1.98 0.77 13.13
CA THR A 90 -1.34 -0.49 13.60
C THR A 90 -0.03 -0.17 14.34
N LEU A 91 1.13 -0.53 13.81
CA LEU A 91 2.43 -0.09 14.33
C LEU A 91 2.77 1.33 13.83
N THR A 92 2.40 1.61 12.59
CA THR A 92 2.42 2.93 11.98
C THR A 92 1.00 3.27 11.53
N GLU A 93 0.66 4.55 11.63
CA GLU A 93 -0.59 5.08 11.07
C GLU A 93 -0.45 5.16 9.54
N THR A 94 -1.37 4.52 8.83
CA THR A 94 -1.43 4.59 7.37
C THR A 94 -2.79 5.12 6.94
N VAL A 95 -2.80 6.12 6.05
CA VAL A 95 -4.03 6.70 5.49
C VAL A 95 -4.18 6.20 4.05
N VAL A 96 -5.33 5.60 3.74
CA VAL A 96 -5.64 5.04 2.41
C VAL A 96 -6.94 5.66 1.90
N THR A 97 -6.94 6.11 0.65
CA THR A 97 -8.16 6.61 -0.01
C THR A 97 -8.86 5.47 -0.75
N ARG A 98 -10.10 5.16 -0.37
CA ARG A 98 -10.97 4.22 -1.11
C ARG A 98 -11.87 5.02 -2.06
N VAL A 99 -11.94 4.59 -3.31
CA VAL A 99 -12.89 5.13 -4.30
C VAL A 99 -13.82 4.02 -4.73
N THR A 100 -15.13 4.25 -4.58
CA THR A 100 -16.20 3.31 -4.97
C THR A 100 -17.10 4.01 -5.98
N ASP A 101 -17.46 3.37 -7.08
CA ASP A 101 -18.40 3.90 -8.08
C ASP A 101 -19.57 2.93 -8.23
N ASN A 102 -20.69 3.26 -7.58
CA ASN A 102 -21.87 2.40 -7.56
C ASN A 102 -22.82 2.79 -8.69
N GLN A 103 -23.01 1.87 -9.63
CA GLN A 103 -23.94 2.06 -10.73
C GLN A 103 -25.24 1.31 -10.46
N LEU A 104 -26.37 1.88 -10.89
CA LEU A 104 -27.62 1.13 -10.93
C LEU A 104 -27.42 -0.09 -11.83
N VAL A 105 -27.64 -1.28 -11.28
CA VAL A 105 -27.71 -2.49 -12.09
C VAL A 105 -28.85 -2.28 -13.08
N ALA A 106 -28.54 -2.33 -14.38
CA ALA A 106 -29.57 -2.25 -15.39
C ALA A 106 -30.57 -3.39 -15.16
N PRO A 107 -31.88 -3.12 -15.14
CA PRO A 107 -32.87 -4.17 -14.97
C PRO A 107 -32.68 -5.19 -16.10
N VAL A 108 -32.44 -6.45 -15.74
CA VAL A 108 -32.47 -7.55 -16.70
C VAL A 108 -33.91 -7.66 -17.19
N ILE A 109 -34.10 -7.72 -18.50
CA ILE A 109 -35.41 -7.97 -19.10
C ILE A 109 -35.76 -9.43 -18.77
N ILE A 110 -36.74 -9.62 -17.89
CA ILE A 110 -37.24 -10.94 -17.50
C ILE A 110 -38.63 -11.09 -18.11
N GLU A 111 -38.84 -12.15 -18.87
CA GLU A 111 -40.12 -12.47 -19.49
C GLU A 111 -40.60 -13.84 -19.00
N ASP A 112 -41.80 -13.89 -18.44
CA ASP A 112 -42.43 -15.13 -18.01
C ASP A 112 -43.02 -15.85 -19.24
N VAL A 113 -42.31 -16.87 -19.73
CA VAL A 113 -42.76 -17.68 -20.87
C VAL A 113 -43.52 -18.89 -20.36
N THR A 114 -44.85 -18.92 -20.56
CA THR A 114 -45.67 -20.10 -20.29
C THR A 114 -45.87 -20.92 -21.56
N LEU A 115 -45.37 -22.16 -21.57
CA LEU A 115 -45.48 -23.04 -22.73
C LEU A 115 -46.38 -24.23 -22.43
N VAL A 116 -47.42 -24.37 -23.24
CA VAL A 116 -48.35 -25.50 -23.15
C VAL A 116 -47.91 -26.58 -24.11
N LYS A 117 -47.52 -27.74 -23.57
CA LYS A 117 -47.04 -28.88 -24.36
C LYS A 117 -48.22 -29.65 -24.96
N SER A 118 -48.50 -29.48 -26.25
CA SER A 118 -49.54 -30.22 -27.00
C SER A 118 -49.00 -31.47 -27.72
N GLY A 119 -48.19 -32.28 -27.02
CA GLY A 119 -47.81 -33.62 -27.49
C GLY A 119 -46.45 -33.77 -28.17
N GLY A 120 -45.59 -32.74 -28.20
CA GLY A 120 -44.23 -32.79 -28.80
C GLY A 120 -43.17 -32.02 -28.01
N SER A 121 -41.93 -31.98 -28.51
CA SER A 121 -40.85 -31.14 -27.95
C SER A 121 -41.09 -29.66 -28.24
N LEU A 122 -40.72 -28.78 -27.29
CA LEU A 122 -40.87 -27.32 -27.43
C LEU A 122 -39.66 -26.65 -28.11
N GLY A 123 -38.60 -27.40 -28.43
CA GLY A 123 -37.56 -26.97 -29.38
C GLY A 123 -36.48 -26.04 -28.83
N PHE A 124 -36.29 -25.98 -27.51
CA PHE A 124 -35.17 -25.34 -26.81
C PHE A 124 -34.65 -26.25 -25.70
#